data_AF-A0A2K9E099-F1
#
_entry.id   AF-A0A2K9E099-F1
#
_cell.length_a   1.000
_cell.length_b   1.000
_cell.length_c   1.000
_cell.angle_alpha   90.00
_cell.angle_beta   90.00
_cell.angle_gamma   90.00
#
_symmetry.space_group_name_H-M   'P 1'
#
loop_
_entity.id
_entity.type
_entity.pdbx_description
1 polymer ?
#
loop_
_entity_poly.entity_id
_entity_poly.type
_entity_poly.pdbx_seq_one_letter_code
_entity_poly.pdbx_strand_id
1 'polypeptide(L)'
;MSNEEQLRDNIETFTNFEPLSDKEREILNEVVKAMQKLPTIQCTSCKYCCDGCPVNISIPDVISALNTLRMYGEDARPRFYYGNLVERSGRAGECIACGQCESVCPQHLPIIETMKEASEIFDKE
;
A
#
# COMPACT_ATOMS: atom_id res chain seq x y z
N MET A 1 28.48 -8.62 -1.53
CA MET A 1 29.73 -7.96 -1.12
C MET A 1 30.84 -8.94 -1.41
N SER A 2 31.58 -8.72 -2.48
CA SER A 2 32.30 -9.80 -3.15
C SER A 2 33.77 -9.48 -3.46
N ASN A 3 34.28 -8.30 -3.08
CA ASN A 3 35.71 -7.98 -3.10
C ASN A 3 36.06 -6.86 -2.08
N GLU A 4 37.35 -6.61 -1.88
CA GLU A 4 37.84 -5.63 -0.90
C GLU A 4 37.53 -4.19 -1.28
N GLU A 5 37.46 -3.89 -2.57
CA GLU A 5 37.06 -2.58 -3.09
C GLU A 5 35.63 -2.23 -2.67
N GLN A 6 34.69 -3.16 -2.86
CA GLN A 6 33.30 -3.02 -2.40
C GLN A 6 33.21 -2.89 -0.88
N LEU A 7 34.09 -3.55 -0.12
CA LEU A 7 34.12 -3.39 1.33
C LEU A 7 34.54 -1.98 1.73
N ARG A 8 35.57 -1.42 1.09
CA ARG A 8 36.04 -0.05 1.35
C ARG A 8 35.00 0.99 0.96
N ASP A 9 34.37 0.84 -0.21
CA ASP A 9 33.30 1.71 -0.69
C ASP A 9 32.09 1.75 0.26
N ASN A 10 31.67 0.59 0.78
CA ASN A 10 30.64 0.53 1.81
C ASN A 10 31.07 1.29 3.07
N ILE A 11 32.28 1.07 3.57
CA ILE A 11 32.77 1.76 4.77
C ILE A 11 32.77 3.28 4.55
N GLU A 12 33.32 3.76 3.43
CA GLU A 12 33.37 5.19 3.11
C GLU A 12 31.97 5.82 3.05
N THR A 13 31.01 5.15 2.42
CA THR A 13 29.60 5.58 2.34
C THR A 13 28.99 5.85 3.72
N PHE A 14 29.34 5.05 4.74
CA PHE A 14 28.78 5.16 6.09
C PHE A 14 29.66 5.95 7.07
N THR A 15 30.78 6.54 6.64
CA THR A 15 31.73 7.20 7.54
C THR A 15 31.50 8.70 7.69
N ASN A 16 31.05 9.40 6.65
CA ASN A 16 30.97 10.87 6.64
C ASN A 16 29.55 11.39 6.36
N PHE A 17 28.63 11.12 7.29
CA PHE A 17 27.25 11.58 7.18
C PHE A 17 27.13 13.10 7.34
N GLU A 18 26.73 13.79 6.27
CA GLU A 18 26.31 15.19 6.34
C GLU A 18 24.79 15.29 6.50
N PRO A 19 24.28 16.07 7.47
CA PRO A 19 22.85 16.31 7.57
C PRO A 19 22.29 17.02 6.32
N LEU A 20 21.02 16.76 6.01
CA LEU A 20 20.31 17.48 4.95
C LEU A 20 20.36 18.99 5.19
N SER A 21 20.76 19.71 4.14
CA SER A 21 20.68 21.17 4.07
C SER A 21 19.23 21.66 4.08
N ASP A 22 19.02 22.93 4.41
CA ASP A 22 17.68 23.53 4.42
C ASP A 22 17.00 23.46 3.04
N LYS A 23 17.79 23.62 1.96
CA LYS A 23 17.31 23.50 0.59
C LYS A 23 16.83 22.08 0.26
N GLU A 24 17.57 21.05 0.68
CA GLU A 24 17.16 19.66 0.47
C GLU A 24 15.90 19.32 1.28
N ARG A 25 15.79 19.82 2.51
CA ARG A 25 14.58 19.68 3.34
C ARG A 25 13.37 20.34 2.67
N GLU A 26 13.55 21.50 2.07
CA GLU A 26 12.49 22.19 1.33
C GLU A 26 12.00 21.37 0.14
N ILE A 27 12.90 20.84 -0.67
CA ILE A 27 12.57 19.95 -1.81
C ILE A 27 11.82 18.71 -1.31
N LEU A 28 12.28 18.06 -0.24
CA LEU A 28 11.58 16.90 0.34
C LEU A 28 10.15 17.25 0.77
N ASN A 29 9.94 18.43 1.37
CA ASN A 29 8.60 18.88 1.75
C ASN A 29 7.70 19.12 0.53
N GLU A 30 8.22 19.61 -0.59
CA GLU A 30 7.47 19.74 -1.84
C GLU A 30 7.05 18.38 -2.39
N VAL A 31 7.96 17.40 -2.40
CA VAL A 31 7.69 16.03 -2.84
C VAL A 31 6.62 15.39 -1.95
N VAL A 32 6.74 15.49 -0.62
CA VAL A 32 5.73 14.98 0.32
C VAL A 32 4.35 15.58 0.03
N LYS A 33 4.26 16.90 -0.17
CA LYS A 33 3.01 17.58 -0.53
C LYS A 33 2.45 17.10 -1.86
N ALA A 34 3.30 16.83 -2.86
CA ALA A 34 2.87 16.32 -4.15
C ALA A 34 2.32 14.89 -4.02
N MET A 35 2.98 14.02 -3.25
CA MET A 35 2.54 12.65 -3.00
C MET A 35 1.23 12.61 -2.21
N GLN A 36 1.06 13.48 -1.21
CA GLN A 36 -0.17 13.57 -0.41
C GLN A 36 -1.41 14.03 -1.19
N LYS A 37 -1.21 14.67 -2.35
CA LYS A 37 -2.33 15.07 -3.25
C LYS A 37 -2.86 13.91 -4.09
N LEU A 38 -2.12 12.80 -4.18
CA LEU A 38 -2.59 11.63 -4.92
C LEU A 38 -3.78 11.02 -4.19
N PRO A 39 -4.87 10.65 -4.89
CA PRO A 39 -6.06 10.11 -4.28
C PRO A 39 -5.89 8.63 -3.88
N THR A 40 -4.73 8.24 -3.36
CA THR A 40 -4.39 6.83 -3.08
C THR A 40 -4.27 6.54 -1.59
N ILE A 41 -4.70 5.34 -1.23
CA ILE A 41 -4.45 4.73 0.07
C ILE A 41 -2.98 4.33 0.11
N GLN A 42 -2.25 4.79 1.12
CA GLN A 42 -0.80 4.57 1.27
C GLN A 42 -0.47 3.16 1.79
N CYS A 43 -1.00 2.14 1.12
CA CYS A 43 -0.67 0.74 1.41
C CYS A 43 0.68 0.37 0.81
N THR A 44 1.53 -0.26 1.62
CA THR A 44 2.88 -0.72 1.22
C THR A 44 2.90 -2.18 0.76
N SER A 45 1.75 -2.84 0.72
CA SER A 45 1.60 -4.24 0.30
C SER A 45 2.44 -5.26 1.10
N CYS A 46 2.68 -4.99 2.39
CA CYS A 46 3.43 -5.87 3.29
C CYS A 46 2.73 -7.20 3.65
N LYS A 47 1.42 -7.32 3.39
CA LYS A 47 0.57 -8.50 3.64
C LYS A 47 0.38 -8.95 5.10
N TYR A 48 0.84 -8.18 6.08
CA TYR A 48 0.60 -8.50 7.50
C TYR A 48 -0.89 -8.60 7.88
N CYS A 49 -1.74 -7.87 7.15
CA CYS A 49 -3.19 -7.91 7.36
C CYS A 49 -3.87 -9.18 6.83
N CYS A 50 -3.20 -10.03 6.05
CA CYS A 50 -3.81 -11.19 5.39
C CYS A 50 -3.92 -12.41 6.32
N ASP A 51 -2.86 -12.77 7.03
CA ASP A 51 -2.78 -14.03 7.79
C ASP A 51 -3.83 -14.14 8.91
N GLY A 52 -4.23 -13.00 9.50
CA GLY A 52 -5.25 -12.93 10.54
C GLY A 52 -6.68 -12.76 10.03
N CYS A 53 -6.90 -12.67 8.72
CA CYS A 53 -8.22 -12.42 8.17
C CYS A 53 -9.09 -13.70 8.21
N PRO A 54 -10.19 -13.74 9.00
CA PRO A 54 -11.01 -14.96 9.13
C PRO A 54 -11.76 -15.34 7.85
N VAL A 55 -11.90 -14.38 6.92
CA VAL A 55 -12.54 -14.55 5.61
C VAL A 55 -11.52 -14.55 4.45
N ASN A 56 -10.22 -14.63 4.77
CA ASN A 56 -9.14 -14.81 3.80
C ASN A 56 -9.14 -13.77 2.64
N ILE A 57 -9.40 -12.50 2.95
CA ILE A 57 -9.34 -11.41 1.98
C ILE A 57 -7.87 -11.01 1.74
N SER A 58 -7.45 -10.97 0.48
CA SER A 58 -6.17 -10.36 0.08
C SER A 58 -6.28 -8.83 0.08
N ILE A 59 -6.29 -8.26 1.29
CA ILE A 59 -6.53 -6.83 1.54
C ILE A 59 -5.62 -5.91 0.70
N PRO A 60 -4.29 -6.15 0.59
CA PRO A 60 -3.43 -5.28 -0.21
C PRO A 60 -3.78 -5.27 -1.69
N ASP A 61 -4.22 -6.41 -2.23
CA ASP A 61 -4.58 -6.54 -3.64
C ASP A 61 -5.92 -5.83 -3.92
N VAL A 62 -6.88 -5.92 -3.00
CA VAL A 62 -8.12 -5.12 -3.05
C VAL A 62 -7.81 -3.62 -3.03
N ILE A 63 -6.91 -3.17 -2.14
CA ILE A 63 -6.47 -1.77 -2.07
C ILE A 63 -5.76 -1.35 -3.37
N SER A 64 -4.97 -2.23 -3.97
CA SER A 64 -4.29 -1.98 -5.24
C SER A 64 -5.29 -1.73 -6.38
N ALA A 65 -6.35 -2.53 -6.45
CA ALA A 65 -7.44 -2.34 -7.41
C ALA A 65 -8.13 -0.98 -7.21
N LEU A 66 -8.44 -0.64 -5.95
CA LEU A 66 -9.08 0.63 -5.60
C LEU A 66 -8.18 1.84 -5.93
N ASN A 67 -6.89 1.79 -5.58
CA ASN A 67 -5.92 2.83 -5.92
C ASN A 67 -5.77 3.03 -7.42
N THR A 68 -5.76 1.94 -8.19
CA THR A 68 -5.71 1.99 -9.65
C THR A 68 -6.93 2.73 -10.20
N LEU A 69 -8.13 2.39 -9.70
CA LEU A 69 -9.36 3.09 -10.09
C LEU A 69 -9.31 4.58 -9.73
N ARG A 70 -8.86 4.94 -8.53
CA ARG A 70 -8.77 6.35 -8.09
C ARG A 70 -7.75 7.16 -8.89
N MET A 71 -6.66 6.53 -9.33
CA MET A 71 -5.61 7.20 -10.11
C MET A 71 -6.00 7.41 -11.58
N TYR A 72 -6.72 6.46 -12.18
CA TYR A 72 -6.94 6.42 -13.63
C TYR A 72 -8.41 6.54 -14.05
N GLY A 73 -9.35 6.57 -13.11
CA GLY A 73 -10.79 6.67 -13.37
C GLY A 73 -11.43 5.33 -13.77
N GLU A 74 -12.60 5.42 -14.43
CA GLU A 74 -13.40 4.28 -14.93
C GLU A 74 -12.63 3.50 -16.02
N ASP A 75 -11.75 2.60 -15.55
CA ASP A 75 -11.00 1.66 -16.36
C ASP A 75 -11.48 0.23 -16.07
N ALA A 76 -11.55 -0.61 -17.10
CA ALA A 76 -11.97 -2.01 -16.93
C ALA A 76 -10.94 -2.86 -16.17
N ARG A 77 -9.65 -2.49 -16.20
CA ARG A 77 -8.53 -3.21 -15.57
C ARG A 77 -8.72 -3.46 -14.07
N PRO A 78 -9.05 -2.46 -13.21
CA PRO A 78 -9.27 -2.71 -11.79
C PRO A 78 -10.45 -3.66 -11.51
N ARG A 79 -11.55 -3.55 -12.26
CA ARG A 79 -12.69 -4.46 -12.13
C ARG A 79 -12.32 -5.89 -12.54
N PHE A 80 -11.64 -6.06 -13.68
CA PHE A 80 -11.16 -7.36 -14.14
C PHE A 80 -10.14 -7.97 -13.17
N TYR A 81 -9.22 -7.17 -12.64
CA TYR A 81 -8.26 -7.61 -11.64
C TYR A 81 -8.95 -8.08 -10.36
N TYR A 82 -9.92 -7.31 -9.83
CA TYR A 82 -10.70 -7.69 -8.66
C TYR A 82 -11.51 -8.97 -8.92
N GLY A 83 -12.16 -9.09 -10.08
CA GLY A 83 -12.91 -10.30 -10.46
C GLY A 83 -12.06 -11.57 -10.43
N ASN A 84 -10.85 -11.53 -11.00
CA ASN A 84 -9.91 -12.66 -10.93
C ASN A 84 -9.35 -12.88 -9.52
N LEU A 85 -9.20 -11.82 -8.72
CA LEU A 85 -8.69 -11.91 -7.36
C LEU A 85 -9.62 -12.74 -6.48
N VAL A 86 -10.93 -12.49 -6.55
CA VAL A 86 -11.94 -13.12 -5.69
C VAL A 86 -12.20 -14.59 -6.03
N GLU A 87 -11.64 -15.12 -7.12
CA GLU A 87 -11.62 -16.58 -7.37
C GLU A 87 -10.70 -17.33 -6.39
N ARG A 88 -9.74 -16.61 -5.78
CA ARG A 88 -8.71 -17.17 -4.88
C ARG A 88 -8.56 -16.40 -3.56
N SER A 89 -9.49 -15.49 -3.26
CA SER A 89 -9.50 -14.59 -2.11
C SER A 89 -10.95 -14.36 -1.69
N GLY A 90 -11.17 -14.03 -0.41
CA GLY A 90 -12.44 -13.44 0.01
C GLY A 90 -12.70 -12.11 -0.72
N ARG A 91 -13.98 -11.81 -0.93
CA ARG A 91 -14.49 -10.54 -1.45
C ARG A 91 -14.40 -9.44 -0.40
N ALA A 92 -14.30 -8.20 -0.85
CA ALA A 92 -14.31 -7.04 0.04
C ALA A 92 -15.60 -6.99 0.89
N GLY A 93 -16.75 -7.32 0.29
CA GLY A 93 -18.05 -7.37 0.95
C GLY A 93 -18.23 -8.49 1.98
N GLU A 94 -17.33 -9.48 2.02
CA GLU A 94 -17.31 -10.52 3.05
C GLU A 94 -16.61 -10.05 4.33
N CYS A 95 -16.06 -8.83 4.36
CA CYS A 95 -15.40 -8.28 5.53
C CYS A 95 -16.38 -8.14 6.71
N ILE A 96 -16.13 -8.90 7.78
CA ILE A 96 -16.94 -8.89 9.01
C ILE A 96 -16.50 -7.83 10.04
N ALA A 97 -15.66 -6.89 9.64
CA ALA A 97 -15.15 -5.81 10.50
C ALA A 97 -14.49 -6.28 11.82
N CYS A 98 -13.74 -7.39 11.78
CA CYS A 98 -13.12 -7.97 12.99
C CYS A 98 -11.95 -7.15 13.59
N GLY A 99 -11.38 -6.19 12.85
CA GLY A 99 -10.30 -5.30 13.32
C GLY A 99 -8.88 -5.88 13.37
N GLN A 100 -8.71 -7.19 13.14
CA GLN A 100 -7.39 -7.83 13.21
C GLN A 100 -6.38 -7.20 12.24
N CYS A 101 -6.82 -6.95 11.00
CA CYS A 101 -6.00 -6.34 9.95
C CYS A 101 -5.47 -4.94 10.32
N GLU A 102 -6.30 -4.11 10.97
CA GLU A 102 -5.92 -2.75 11.37
C GLU A 102 -4.93 -2.78 12.54
N SER A 103 -5.10 -3.71 13.48
CA SER A 103 -4.21 -3.87 14.64
C SER A 103 -2.77 -4.22 14.28
N VAL A 104 -2.57 -4.89 13.13
CA VAL A 104 -1.25 -5.30 12.63
C VAL A 104 -0.74 -4.40 11.51
N CYS A 105 -1.53 -3.43 11.04
CA CYS A 105 -1.14 -2.57 9.95
C CYS A 105 -0.08 -1.55 10.41
N PRO A 106 1.16 -1.60 9.88
CA PRO A 106 2.21 -0.67 10.30
C PRO A 106 1.96 0.77 9.81
N GLN A 107 1.02 0.95 8.88
CA GLN A 107 0.62 2.25 8.34
C GLN A 107 -0.65 2.80 9.01
N HIS A 108 -1.24 2.07 9.96
CA HIS A 108 -2.47 2.44 10.66
C HIS A 108 -3.63 2.82 9.72
N LEU A 109 -3.77 2.07 8.62
CA LEU A 109 -4.80 2.33 7.63
C LEU A 109 -6.19 1.93 8.16
N PRO A 110 -7.25 2.68 7.79
CA PRO A 110 -8.64 2.31 8.08
C PRO A 110 -9.10 1.21 7.10
N ILE A 111 -8.58 0.00 7.26
CA ILE A 111 -8.80 -1.13 6.35
C ILE A 111 -10.29 -1.51 6.30
N ILE A 112 -11.02 -1.46 7.40
CA ILE A 112 -12.44 -1.84 7.43
C ILE A 112 -13.26 -0.92 6.53
N GLU A 113 -13.09 0.40 6.68
CA GLU A 113 -13.76 1.39 5.82
C GLU A 113 -13.33 1.24 4.35
N THR A 114 -12.07 0.91 4.13
CA THR A 114 -11.54 0.64 2.79
C THR A 114 -12.20 -0.58 2.14
N MET A 115 -12.43 -1.67 2.89
CA MET A 115 -13.13 -2.85 2.36
C MET A 115 -14.59 -2.56 2.06
N LYS A 116 -15.25 -1.73 2.90
CA LYS A 116 -16.63 -1.29 2.65
C LYS A 116 -16.72 -0.48 1.35
N GLU A 117 -15.84 0.48 1.15
CA GLU A 117 -15.76 1.25 -0.10
C GLU A 117 -15.49 0.35 -1.31
N ALA A 118 -14.52 -0.55 -1.20
CA ALA A 118 -14.20 -1.48 -2.28
C ALA A 118 -15.40 -2.38 -2.62
N SER A 119 -16.17 -2.83 -1.63
CA SER A 119 -17.38 -3.62 -1.87
C SER A 119 -18.45 -2.82 -2.61
N GLU A 120 -18.68 -1.57 -2.23
CA GLU A 120 -19.65 -0.70 -2.92
C GLU A 120 -19.30 -0.47 -4.39
N ILE A 121 -18.00 -0.45 -4.72
CA ILE A 121 -17.50 -0.22 -6.08
C ILE A 121 -17.46 -1.51 -6.92
N PHE A 122 -17.02 -2.63 -6.32
CA PHE A 122 -16.67 -3.84 -7.06
C PHE A 122 -17.61 -5.03 -6.87
N ASP A 123 -18.32 -5.14 -5.73
CA ASP A 123 -19.21 -6.29 -5.48
C ASP A 123 -20.65 -6.04 -5.93
N LYS A 124 -21.06 -4.79 -6.12
CA LYS A 124 -22.40 -4.43 -6.60
C LYS A 124 -22.46 -4.55 -8.13
N GLU A 125 -22.67 -5.78 -8.61
CA GLU A 125 -23.26 -6.09 -9.91
C GLU A 125 -24.44 -7.06 -9.75
#